data_AF-A0A1S9A5W3-F1
#
_entry.id   AF-A0A1S9A5W3-F1
#
_cell.length_a   1.000
_cell.length_b   1.000
_cell.length_c   1.000
_cell.angle_alpha   90.00
_cell.angle_beta   90.00
_cell.angle_gamma   90.00
#
_symmetry.space_group_name_H-M   'P 1'
#
loop_
_entity.id
_entity.type
_entity.pdbx_description
1 polymer ?
#
loop_
_entity_poly.entity_id
_entity_poly.type
_entity_poly.pdbx_seq_one_letter_code
_entity_poly.pdbx_strand_id
1 'polypeptide(L)'
;MYNDAELLFNWANDIFVRKNALNQELIIWENHLKWLKNKIESLETKIFILTQGNKSLGQIRIDKIDDCWQIDYSIDCNYRGQGLGTKIVGFLLENIDNVKFKAIVKKDNKASYSVFVKLGFKQLPTNDPDLLFFEYQKLA
;
A
#
# COMPACT_ATOMS: atom_id res chain seq x y z
N MET A 1 -0.66 -14.90 18.47
CA MET A 1 -1.80 -14.18 17.86
C MET A 1 -1.25 -12.88 17.32
N TYR A 2 -1.48 -12.53 16.06
CA TYR A 2 -0.96 -11.27 15.51
C TYR A 2 -1.83 -10.12 16.04
N ASN A 3 -1.29 -9.31 16.95
CA ASN A 3 -2.06 -8.29 17.68
C ASN A 3 -2.74 -7.28 16.73
N ASP A 4 -2.15 -7.03 15.56
CA ASP A 4 -2.70 -6.10 14.56
C ASP A 4 -3.57 -6.76 13.48
N ALA A 5 -3.83 -8.08 13.56
CA ALA A 5 -4.56 -8.79 12.52
C ALA A 5 -5.96 -8.21 12.26
N GLU A 6 -6.71 -7.95 13.33
CA GLU A 6 -8.06 -7.41 13.25
C GLU A 6 -8.06 -5.98 12.71
N LEU A 7 -7.11 -5.16 13.13
CA LEU A 7 -6.94 -3.80 12.63
C LEU A 7 -6.67 -3.79 11.12
N LEU A 8 -5.68 -4.57 10.67
CA LEU A 8 -5.32 -4.68 9.26
C LEU A 8 -6.47 -5.24 8.42
N PHE A 9 -7.24 -6.20 8.97
CA PHE A 9 -8.42 -6.76 8.31
C PHE A 9 -9.51 -5.71 8.11
N ASN A 10 -9.83 -4.97 9.17
CA ASN A 10 -10.86 -3.92 9.12
C ASN A 10 -10.49 -2.84 8.11
N TRP A 11 -9.23 -2.41 8.09
CA TRP A 11 -8.76 -1.48 7.07
C TRP A 11 -8.76 -2.07 5.67
N ALA A 12 -8.36 -3.33 5.50
CA ALA A 12 -8.38 -3.98 4.21
C ALA A 12 -9.82 -4.05 3.68
N ASN A 13 -10.79 -4.42 4.51
CA ASN A 13 -12.20 -4.59 4.13
C ASN A 13 -13.05 -3.31 4.12
N ASP A 14 -12.49 -2.15 4.48
CA ASP A 14 -13.17 -0.88 4.29
C ASP A 14 -13.66 -0.74 2.83
N ILE A 15 -14.90 -0.31 2.64
CA ILE A 15 -15.57 -0.32 1.33
C ILE A 15 -14.81 0.49 0.28
N PHE A 16 -14.17 1.59 0.67
CA PHE A 16 -13.38 2.40 -0.25
C PHE A 16 -11.99 1.80 -0.49
N VAL A 17 -11.43 1.07 0.46
CA VAL A 17 -10.20 0.29 0.22
C VAL A 17 -10.50 -0.82 -0.77
N ARG A 18 -11.56 -1.63 -0.55
CA ARG A 18 -11.97 -2.68 -1.50
C ARG A 18 -12.27 -2.13 -2.89
N LYS A 19 -13.04 -1.05 -3.01
CA LYS A 19 -13.32 -0.41 -4.31
C LYS A 19 -12.06 -0.03 -5.09
N ASN A 20 -11.00 0.37 -4.38
CA ASN A 20 -9.74 0.82 -4.97
C ASN A 20 -8.67 -0.28 -5.06
N ALA A 21 -8.91 -1.45 -4.46
CA ALA A 21 -8.03 -2.60 -4.54
C ALA A 21 -8.13 -3.29 -5.90
N LEU A 22 -7.07 -4.00 -6.29
CA LEU A 22 -7.04 -4.79 -7.51
C LEU A 22 -8.05 -5.95 -7.47
N ASN A 23 -8.16 -6.61 -6.31
CA ASN A 23 -9.29 -7.49 -6.00
C ASN A 23 -10.24 -6.77 -5.03
N GLN A 24 -11.48 -6.55 -5.48
CA GLN A 24 -12.50 -5.79 -4.77
C GLN A 24 -13.40 -6.66 -3.88
N GLU A 25 -13.26 -7.99 -3.94
CA GLU A 25 -14.01 -8.89 -3.08
C GLU A 25 -13.69 -8.64 -1.60
N LEU A 26 -14.71 -8.82 -0.76
CA LEU A 26 -14.53 -8.80 0.68
C LEU A 26 -13.64 -9.98 1.08
N ILE A 27 -12.67 -9.68 1.93
CA ILE A 27 -11.76 -10.67 2.47
C ILE A 27 -12.48 -11.37 3.63
N ILE A 28 -12.53 -12.69 3.58
CA ILE A 28 -13.01 -13.52 4.69
C ILE A 28 -11.92 -13.60 5.77
N TRP A 29 -12.30 -13.55 7.04
CA TRP A 29 -11.35 -13.48 8.17
C TRP A 29 -10.33 -14.63 8.17
N GLU A 30 -10.76 -15.86 7.92
CA GLU A 30 -9.87 -17.02 7.85
C GLU A 30 -8.85 -16.91 6.71
N ASN A 31 -9.25 -16.33 5.58
CA ASN A 31 -8.35 -16.07 4.45
C ASN A 31 -7.35 -14.97 4.79
N HIS A 32 -7.79 -13.92 5.50
CA HIS A 32 -6.91 -12.87 6.00
C HIS A 32 -5.85 -13.41 6.95
N LEU A 33 -6.23 -14.25 7.91
CA LEU A 33 -5.28 -14.82 8.87
C LEU A 33 -4.22 -15.68 8.18
N LYS A 34 -4.62 -16.51 7.22
CA LYS A 34 -3.69 -17.31 6.41
C LYS A 34 -2.76 -16.41 5.59
N TRP A 35 -3.32 -15.40 4.93
CA TRP A 35 -2.55 -14.43 4.15
C TRP A 35 -1.55 -13.66 5.01
N LEU A 36 -1.99 -13.11 6.15
CA LEU A 36 -1.16 -12.30 7.04
C LEU A 36 -0.02 -13.13 7.63
N LYS A 37 -0.30 -14.38 8.02
CA LYS A 37 0.73 -15.32 8.48
C LYS A 37 1.83 -15.48 7.41
N ASN A 38 1.44 -15.82 6.19
CA ASN A 38 2.38 -16.01 5.08
C ASN A 38 3.19 -14.73 4.79
N LYS A 39 2.56 -13.56 4.92
CA LYS A 39 3.22 -12.27 4.69
C LYS A 39 4.22 -11.90 5.78
N ILE A 40 3.88 -12.12 7.06
CA ILE A 40 4.79 -11.81 8.17
C ILE A 40 5.98 -12.78 8.23
N GLU A 41 5.79 -14.03 7.79
CA GLU A 41 6.85 -15.04 7.73
C GLU A 41 7.78 -14.90 6.49
N SER A 42 7.40 -14.06 5.51
CA SER A 42 8.15 -13.87 4.28
C SER A 42 9.24 -12.81 4.42
N LEU A 43 10.48 -13.14 4.00
CA LEU A 43 11.57 -12.17 3.85
C LEU A 43 11.36 -11.21 2.65
N GLU A 44 10.41 -11.54 1.79
CA GLU A 44 10.05 -10.78 0.58
C GLU A 44 8.84 -9.89 0.79
N THR A 45 8.38 -9.74 2.03
CA THR A 45 7.31 -8.82 2.40
C THR A 45 7.73 -7.96 3.58
N LYS A 46 7.40 -6.67 3.54
CA LYS A 46 7.44 -5.81 4.72
C LYS A 46 6.11 -5.11 4.88
N ILE A 47 5.53 -5.16 6.09
CA ILE A 47 4.30 -4.46 6.45
C ILE A 47 4.64 -3.48 7.57
N PHE A 48 4.21 -2.24 7.41
CA PHE A 48 4.37 -1.17 8.39
C PHE A 48 3.03 -0.52 8.70
N ILE A 49 2.86 -0.08 9.95
CA ILE A 49 1.71 0.69 10.39
C ILE A 49 2.18 2.12 10.66
N LEU A 50 1.51 3.10 10.04
CA LEU A 50 1.71 4.50 10.37
C LEU A 50 1.05 4.80 11.71
N THR A 51 1.80 5.30 12.67
CA THR A 51 1.30 5.67 13.99
C THR A 51 1.53 7.14 14.31
N GLN A 52 0.67 7.69 15.17
CA GLN A 52 0.84 8.99 15.80
C GLN A 52 0.48 8.87 17.28
N GLY A 53 1.50 8.80 18.14
CA GLY A 53 1.33 8.40 19.54
C GLY A 53 0.74 6.99 19.60
N ASN A 54 -0.36 6.83 20.35
CA ASN A 54 -1.04 5.54 20.50
C ASN A 54 -2.09 5.27 19.39
N LYS A 55 -2.16 6.10 18.35
CA LYS A 55 -3.14 5.95 17.27
C LYS A 55 -2.49 5.35 16.03
N SER A 56 -3.10 4.29 15.49
CA SER A 56 -2.75 3.72 14.20
C SER A 56 -3.59 4.41 13.10
N LEU A 57 -2.94 4.91 12.06
CA LEU A 57 -3.55 5.81 11.07
C LEU A 57 -3.65 5.20 9.67
N GLY A 58 -2.93 4.11 9.42
CA GLY A 58 -2.92 3.41 8.15
C GLY A 58 -1.81 2.37 8.08
N GLN A 59 -1.74 1.67 6.96
CA GLN A 59 -0.72 0.67 6.69
C GLN A 59 -0.06 0.92 5.33
N ILE A 60 1.20 0.52 5.22
CA ILE A 60 1.90 0.36 3.96
C ILE A 60 2.60 -0.99 3.94
N ARG A 61 2.42 -1.71 2.83
CA ARG A 61 3.07 -2.97 2.55
C ARG A 61 3.90 -2.84 1.29
N ILE A 62 5.06 -3.46 1.31
CA ILE A 62 5.83 -3.74 0.11
C ILE A 62 6.03 -5.24 -0.06
N ASP A 63 5.79 -5.71 -1.28
CA ASP A 63 5.99 -7.10 -1.69
C ASP A 63 7.10 -7.12 -2.75
N LYS A 64 8.10 -7.99 -2.60
CA LYS A 64 9.15 -8.14 -3.61
C LYS A 64 8.58 -8.89 -4.82
N ILE A 65 8.78 -8.32 -6.01
CA ILE A 65 8.41 -8.90 -7.29
C ILE A 65 9.61 -8.72 -8.21
N ASP A 66 10.28 -9.81 -8.54
CA ASP A 66 11.54 -9.81 -9.30
C ASP A 66 12.61 -8.90 -8.66
N ASP A 67 13.02 -7.85 -9.37
CA ASP A 67 14.03 -6.87 -8.98
C ASP A 67 13.44 -5.62 -8.30
N CYS A 68 12.13 -5.59 -8.05
CA CYS A 68 11.44 -4.42 -7.52
C CYS A 68 10.54 -4.74 -6.32
N TRP A 69 10.13 -3.69 -5.62
CA TRP A 69 9.20 -3.75 -4.50
C TRP A 69 7.88 -3.09 -4.90
N GLN A 70 6.80 -3.86 -4.94
CA GLN A 70 5.47 -3.36 -5.21
C GLN A 70 4.85 -2.77 -3.95
N ILE A 71 4.39 -1.53 -4.02
CA ILE A 71 3.75 -0.81 -2.93
C ILE A 71 2.23 -1.05 -2.94
N ASP A 72 1.69 -1.36 -1.77
CA ASP A 72 0.26 -1.32 -1.44
C ASP A 72 0.10 -0.52 -0.14
N TYR A 73 -0.91 0.33 -0.04
CA TYR A 73 -1.14 1.09 1.19
C TYR A 73 -2.61 1.47 1.36
N SER A 74 -3.01 1.71 2.60
CA SER A 74 -4.31 2.27 2.93
C SER A 74 -4.22 3.19 4.14
N ILE A 75 -5.05 4.23 4.14
CA ILE A 75 -5.24 5.11 5.29
C ILE A 75 -6.60 4.78 5.89
N ASP A 76 -6.64 4.67 7.21
CA ASP A 76 -7.86 4.51 7.99
C ASP A 76 -8.90 5.57 7.57
N CYS A 77 -10.15 5.15 7.40
CA CYS A 77 -11.22 6.00 6.90
C CYS A 77 -11.41 7.29 7.73
N ASN A 78 -11.10 7.25 9.02
CA ASN A 78 -11.22 8.39 9.93
C ASN A 78 -10.14 9.47 9.70
N TYR A 79 -9.07 9.18 8.96
CA TYR A 79 -7.93 10.08 8.78
C TYR A 79 -7.61 10.42 7.31
N ARG A 80 -8.51 10.05 6.39
CA ARG A 80 -8.37 10.38 4.96
C ARG A 80 -8.52 11.89 4.71
N GLY A 81 -8.01 12.34 3.56
CA GLY A 81 -8.05 13.76 3.17
C GLY A 81 -7.00 14.65 3.84
N GLN A 82 -6.19 14.12 4.76
CA GLN A 82 -5.20 14.90 5.54
C GLN A 82 -3.76 14.78 5.01
N GLY A 83 -3.57 14.32 3.76
CA GLY A 83 -2.24 14.11 3.16
C GLY A 83 -1.45 12.92 3.72
N LEU A 84 -2.05 12.08 4.56
CA LEU A 84 -1.37 10.93 5.18
C LEU A 84 -0.88 9.89 4.17
N GLY A 85 -1.57 9.72 3.04
CA GLY A 85 -1.12 8.84 1.96
C GLY A 85 0.23 9.28 1.37
N THR A 86 0.44 10.58 1.19
CA THR A 86 1.73 11.13 0.76
C THR A 86 2.79 10.94 1.84
N LYS A 87 2.44 11.14 3.12
CA LYS A 87 3.38 10.96 4.23
C LYS A 87 3.85 9.52 4.39
N ILE A 88 2.94 8.54 4.38
CA ILE A 88 3.30 7.13 4.61
C ILE A 88 4.18 6.58 3.47
N VAL A 89 3.88 6.93 2.22
CA VAL A 89 4.72 6.54 1.08
C VAL A 89 6.04 7.32 1.11
N GLY A 90 6.03 8.61 1.48
CA GLY A 90 7.25 9.40 1.67
C GLY A 90 8.20 8.77 2.70
N PHE A 91 7.69 8.39 3.87
CA PHE A 91 8.49 7.70 4.89
C PHE A 91 9.10 6.40 4.37
N LEU A 92 8.35 5.62 3.59
CA LEU A 92 8.90 4.42 2.95
C LEU A 92 10.11 4.76 2.06
N LEU A 93 9.99 5.78 1.21
CA LEU A 93 11.06 6.22 0.29
C LEU A 93 12.28 6.82 1.02
N GLU A 94 12.07 7.41 2.19
CA GLU A 94 13.14 7.95 3.03
C GLU A 94 13.92 6.84 3.75
N ASN A 95 13.27 5.73 4.09
CA ASN A 95 13.85 4.68 4.93
C ASN A 95 14.36 3.45 4.15
N ILE A 96 14.12 3.38 2.85
CA ILE A 96 14.56 2.27 2.00
C ILE A 96 15.25 2.82 0.74
N ASP A 97 16.57 2.68 0.71
CA ASP A 97 17.42 3.11 -0.40
C ASP A 97 17.81 1.93 -1.32
N ASN A 98 18.38 2.26 -2.48
CA ASN A 98 18.95 1.29 -3.42
C ASN A 98 17.97 0.23 -3.94
N VAL A 99 16.69 0.58 -4.05
CA VAL A 99 15.65 -0.31 -4.59
C VAL A 99 14.79 0.41 -5.63
N LYS A 100 14.19 -0.38 -6.52
CA LYS A 100 13.14 0.05 -7.42
C LYS A 100 11.78 -0.22 -6.78
N PHE A 101 10.94 0.79 -6.70
CA PHE A 101 9.54 0.68 -6.29
C PHE A 101 8.62 0.68 -7.50
N LYS A 102 7.55 -0.11 -7.42
CA LYS A 102 6.43 -0.05 -8.36
C LYS A 102 5.12 0.11 -7.61
N ALA A 103 4.13 0.69 -8.25
CA ALA A 103 2.77 0.70 -7.76
C ALA A 103 1.78 0.53 -8.92
N ILE A 104 0.68 -0.15 -8.64
CA ILE A 104 -0.44 -0.32 -9.57
C ILE A 104 -1.65 0.36 -8.96
N VAL A 105 -2.26 1.27 -9.69
CA VAL A 105 -3.35 2.12 -9.21
C VAL A 105 -4.51 2.06 -10.18
N LYS A 106 -5.73 1.79 -9.70
CA LYS A 106 -6.92 1.92 -10.55
C LYS A 106 -7.06 3.35 -11.05
N LYS A 107 -7.42 3.53 -12.32
CA LYS A 107 -7.53 4.84 -12.98
C LYS A 107 -8.49 5.80 -12.27
N ASP A 108 -9.51 5.27 -11.61
CA ASP A 108 -10.48 6.04 -10.83
C ASP A 108 -10.00 6.40 -9.41
N ASN A 109 -8.92 5.78 -8.94
CA ASN A 109 -8.33 6.11 -7.64
C ASN A 109 -7.47 7.38 -7.74
N LYS A 110 -8.13 8.53 -7.84
CA LYS A 110 -7.49 9.84 -7.97
C LYS A 110 -6.62 10.21 -6.76
N ALA A 111 -6.97 9.70 -5.58
CA ALA A 111 -6.20 9.92 -4.37
C ALA A 111 -4.81 9.27 -4.45
N SER A 112 -4.74 7.96 -4.77
CA SER A 112 -3.46 7.28 -4.93
C SER A 112 -2.67 7.78 -6.13
N TYR A 113 -3.35 8.07 -7.25
CA TYR A 113 -2.72 8.74 -8.38
C TYR A 113 -1.98 10.02 -7.94
N SER A 114 -2.66 10.90 -7.20
CA SER A 114 -2.04 12.14 -6.72
C SER A 114 -0.88 11.89 -5.76
N VAL A 115 -0.92 10.83 -4.94
CA VAL A 115 0.18 10.48 -4.03
C VAL A 115 1.44 10.14 -4.82
N PHE A 116 1.35 9.22 -5.78
CA PHE A 116 2.51 8.77 -6.55
C PHE A 116 3.08 9.90 -7.42
N VAL A 117 2.23 10.69 -8.08
CA VAL A 117 2.68 11.85 -8.86
C VAL A 117 3.40 12.88 -7.98
N LYS A 118 2.85 13.22 -6.80
CA LYS A 118 3.47 14.20 -5.88
C LYS A 118 4.82 13.75 -5.35
N LEU A 119 5.02 12.45 -5.19
CA LEU A 119 6.28 11.86 -4.72
C LEU A 119 7.27 11.58 -5.85
N GLY A 120 6.99 12.03 -7.07
CA GLY A 120 7.91 11.93 -8.20
C GLY A 120 7.99 10.54 -8.85
N PHE A 121 6.99 9.67 -8.63
CA PHE A 121 6.90 8.43 -9.39
C PHE A 121 6.64 8.75 -10.87
N LYS A 122 7.32 8.02 -11.75
CA LYS A 122 7.09 8.06 -13.20
C LYS A 122 5.96 7.12 -13.55
N GLN A 123 4.95 7.62 -14.25
CA GLN A 123 3.91 6.77 -14.80
C GLN A 123 4.46 6.02 -16.03
N LEU A 124 4.26 4.70 -16.07
CA LEU A 124 4.65 3.85 -17.18
C LEU A 124 3.50 3.68 -18.19
N PRO A 125 3.81 3.45 -19.47
CA PRO A 125 2.82 3.05 -20.45
C PRO A 125 2.14 1.74 -20.05
N THR A 126 0.85 1.61 -20.35
CA THR A 126 0.09 0.38 -20.16
C THR A 126 -1.01 0.28 -21.20
N ASN A 127 -1.33 -0.95 -21.59
CA ASN A 127 -2.48 -1.26 -22.44
C ASN A 127 -3.75 -1.59 -21.63
N ASP A 128 -3.62 -1.66 -20.30
CA ASP A 128 -4.76 -1.88 -19.42
C ASP A 128 -5.60 -0.59 -19.33
N PRO A 129 -6.90 -0.61 -19.69
CA PRO A 129 -7.74 0.59 -19.72
C PRO A 129 -8.06 1.14 -18.32
N ASP A 130 -7.96 0.30 -17.28
CA ASP A 130 -8.43 0.54 -15.93
C ASP A 130 -7.31 0.70 -14.91
N LEU A 131 -6.08 0.33 -15.26
CA LEU A 131 -4.92 0.39 -14.38
C LEU A 131 -3.89 1.42 -14.84
N LEU A 132 -3.21 2.01 -13.87
CA LEU A 132 -2.07 2.92 -14.04
C LEU A 132 -0.88 2.30 -13.33
N PHE A 133 0.28 2.32 -13.99
CA PHE A 133 1.52 1.75 -13.48
C PHE A 133 2.49 2.88 -13.16
N PHE A 134 3.10 2.80 -11.99
CA PHE A 134 4.07 3.78 -11.50
C PHE A 134 5.38 3.11 -11.14
N GLU A 135 6.49 3.76 -11.42
CA GLU A 135 7.81 3.37 -10.92
C GLU A 135 8.53 4.52 -10.24
N TYR A 136 9.35 4.18 -9.26
CA TYR A 136 10.27 5.11 -8.61
C TYR A 136 11.56 4.38 -8.31
N GLN A 137 12.69 5.03 -8.56
CA GLN A 137 13.99 4.53 -8.19
C GLN A 137 14.78 5.66 -7.57
N LYS A 138 15.17 5.47 -6.31
CA LYS A 138 16.12 6.36 -5.65
C LYS A 138 17.52 5.91 -6.04
N LEU A 139 18.22 6.74 -6.79
CA LEU A 139 19.65 6.58 -6.99
C LEU A 139 20.35 7.03 -5.70
N ALA A 140 21.34 6.25 -5.25
CA ALA A 140 22.18 6.59 -4.10
C ALA A 140 22.88 7.94 -4.28
#